data_AF-A0A3N0WAG0-F1
#
_entry.id   AF-A0A3N0WAG0-F1
#
_cell.length_a   1.000
_cell.length_b   1.000
_cell.length_c   1.000
_cell.angle_alpha   90.00
_cell.angle_beta   90.00
_cell.angle_gamma   90.00
#
_symmetry.space_group_name_H-M   'P 1'
#
loop_
_entity.id
_entity.type
_entity.pdbx_description
1 polymer ?
#
loop_
_entity_poly.entity_id
_entity_poly.type
_entity_poly.pdbx_seq_one_letter_code
_entity_poly.pdbx_strand_id
1 'polypeptide(L)'
;METTELKKTEYGTEAIGNKLEKLVLKDNKRETNLFIEQHVEHDIGVMFTFKAKDGILKDCFGITPKSSKLYLSNYLVDISVFKELYEKYSNEGKGLQFDFVFITAEEYTYHTGNTNISTDANAFLYFIATPINNKDALIDEHYVIFNLNHRFEIGKDFIDNQILAKLVDRYKMKDVFTNMSTYSSPIKPTECIYYTWEDIYNIINKRNISNKLYKELQFSLGEVIKFDIISEYFSDNPYFKFEEVKYKAAYLDHEKRLTILGRYLPDDMSRKEGFFDMGSLYP
;
A
#
# COMPACT_ATOMS: atom_id res chain seq x y z
N MET A 1 -14.18 -20.06 -14.19
CA MET A 1 -13.24 -18.92 -14.20
C MET A 1 -12.04 -19.39 -13.42
N GLU A 2 -10.98 -19.79 -14.13
CA GLU A 2 -9.69 -20.07 -13.49
C GLU A 2 -9.17 -18.76 -12.91
N THR A 3 -8.84 -18.77 -11.61
CA THR A 3 -8.06 -17.70 -10.99
C THR A 3 -6.76 -17.58 -11.75
N THR A 4 -6.42 -16.37 -12.18
CA THR A 4 -5.18 -16.01 -12.86
C THR A 4 -4.00 -16.17 -11.89
N GLU A 5 -3.68 -17.40 -11.52
CA GLU A 5 -2.56 -17.70 -10.63
C GLU A 5 -1.25 -17.36 -11.35
N LEU A 6 -0.52 -16.41 -10.78
CA LEU A 6 0.84 -16.10 -11.17
C LEU A 6 1.69 -17.36 -11.07
N LYS A 7 2.31 -17.76 -12.18
CA LYS A 7 3.25 -18.90 -12.21
C LYS A 7 4.60 -18.58 -11.59
N LYS A 8 4.86 -17.32 -11.21
CA LYS A 8 6.11 -16.90 -10.59
C LYS A 8 6.14 -17.23 -9.10
N THR A 9 6.95 -18.22 -8.75
CA THR A 9 7.28 -18.61 -7.35
C THR A 9 7.96 -17.50 -6.55
N GLU A 10 8.49 -16.46 -7.19
CA GLU A 10 9.23 -15.35 -6.56
C GLU A 10 8.33 -14.38 -5.77
N TYR A 11 7.07 -14.21 -6.17
CA TYR A 11 6.15 -13.29 -5.49
C TYR A 11 5.43 -13.96 -4.31
N GLY A 12 5.33 -15.28 -4.29
CA GLY A 12 4.50 -16.01 -3.33
C GLY A 12 3.02 -15.56 -3.37
N THR A 13 2.15 -16.25 -2.64
CA THR A 13 0.79 -15.75 -2.36
C THR A 13 0.82 -14.48 -1.51
N GLU A 14 1.96 -14.23 -0.86
CA GLU A 14 2.10 -13.18 0.13
C GLU A 14 2.37 -11.77 -0.44
N ALA A 15 3.00 -11.65 -1.62
CA ALA A 15 3.23 -10.35 -2.23
C ALA A 15 2.05 -9.84 -3.06
N ILE A 16 1.01 -10.66 -3.27
CA ILE A 16 -0.17 -10.24 -4.04
C ILE A 16 -0.92 -9.18 -3.22
N GLY A 17 -1.17 -8.03 -3.84
CA GLY A 17 -1.89 -6.94 -3.22
C GLY A 17 -3.39 -7.14 -3.18
N ASN A 18 -4.09 -6.20 -2.55
CA ASN A 18 -5.55 -6.24 -2.38
C ASN A 18 -6.06 -7.47 -1.60
N LYS A 19 -5.23 -8.08 -0.73
CA LYS A 19 -5.58 -9.28 0.06
C LYS A 19 -6.84 -9.11 0.90
N LEU A 20 -7.13 -7.87 1.28
CA LEU A 20 -8.26 -7.53 2.14
C LEU A 20 -9.46 -6.95 1.40
N GLU A 21 -9.50 -7.08 0.08
CA GLU A 21 -10.71 -6.77 -0.67
C GLU A 21 -11.87 -7.63 -0.17
N LYS A 22 -13.01 -6.98 0.11
CA LYS A 22 -14.26 -7.66 0.51
C LYS A 22 -14.12 -8.49 1.80
N LEU A 23 -13.20 -8.13 2.71
CA LEU A 23 -13.11 -8.73 4.05
C LEU A 23 -14.38 -8.57 4.87
N VAL A 24 -15.07 -7.47 4.64
CA VAL A 24 -16.27 -7.07 5.34
C VAL A 24 -17.39 -7.15 4.34
N LEU A 25 -18.33 -8.05 4.59
CA LEU A 25 -19.53 -8.19 3.79
C LEU A 25 -20.73 -7.72 4.62
N LYS A 26 -21.71 -7.14 3.93
CA LYS A 26 -23.02 -6.88 4.53
C LYS A 26 -23.66 -8.22 4.93
N ASP A 27 -24.11 -8.33 6.18
CA ASP A 27 -25.00 -9.43 6.54
C ASP A 27 -26.40 -9.11 6.02
N ASN A 28 -26.72 -9.67 4.84
CA ASN A 28 -28.00 -9.47 4.16
C ASN A 28 -29.21 -9.98 4.96
N LYS A 29 -29.00 -10.63 6.11
CA LYS A 29 -30.07 -11.12 7.00
C LYS A 29 -30.48 -10.11 8.08
N ARG A 30 -29.78 -8.99 8.24
CA ARG A 30 -30.10 -7.95 9.22
C ARG A 30 -30.49 -6.67 8.49
N GLU A 31 -31.71 -6.17 8.72
CA GLU A 31 -32.09 -4.84 8.26
C GLU A 31 -31.23 -3.81 8.98
N THR A 32 -30.36 -3.13 8.23
CA THR A 32 -29.49 -2.07 8.73
C THR A 32 -29.89 -0.74 8.12
N ASN A 33 -29.74 0.31 8.93
CA ASN A 33 -29.97 1.68 8.48
C ASN A 33 -28.81 2.09 7.54
N LEU A 34 -29.14 2.53 6.32
CA LEU A 34 -28.20 3.01 5.29
C LEU A 34 -27.17 4.03 5.82
N PHE A 35 -27.54 4.83 6.82
CA PHE A 35 -26.60 5.76 7.47
C PHE A 35 -25.51 5.01 8.25
N ILE A 36 -25.88 4.01 9.05
CA ILE A 36 -24.95 3.20 9.89
C ILE A 36 -24.00 2.40 9.00
N GLU A 37 -24.50 1.83 7.90
CA GLU A 37 -23.71 1.04 6.95
C GLU A 37 -22.53 1.82 6.37
N GLN A 38 -22.74 3.10 6.06
CA GLN A 38 -21.71 3.96 5.46
C GLN A 38 -20.65 4.44 6.46
N HIS A 39 -20.87 4.31 7.77
CA HIS A 39 -19.88 4.69 8.78
C HIS A 39 -18.86 3.57 9.01
N VAL A 40 -19.25 2.32 8.84
CA VAL A 40 -18.45 1.22 9.39
C VAL A 40 -17.30 0.78 8.50
N GLU A 41 -17.39 0.80 7.16
CA GLU A 41 -16.20 0.57 6.32
C GLU A 41 -15.11 1.63 6.59
N HIS A 42 -15.55 2.88 6.79
CA HIS A 42 -14.68 3.98 7.19
C HIS A 42 -14.12 3.76 8.60
N ASP A 43 -14.96 3.44 9.59
CA ASP A 43 -14.55 3.28 10.99
C ASP A 43 -13.64 2.06 11.17
N ILE A 44 -13.90 0.98 10.44
CA ILE A 44 -13.03 -0.19 10.29
C ILE A 44 -11.71 0.26 9.68
N GLY A 45 -11.71 0.95 8.54
CA GLY A 45 -10.49 1.42 7.90
C GLY A 45 -9.67 2.38 8.76
N VAL A 46 -10.33 3.26 9.53
CA VAL A 46 -9.71 4.15 10.53
C VAL A 46 -9.12 3.33 11.68
N MET A 47 -9.86 2.38 12.24
CA MET A 47 -9.37 1.47 13.27
C MET A 47 -8.17 0.67 12.75
N PHE A 48 -8.25 0.17 11.51
CA PHE A 48 -7.18 -0.57 10.87
C PHE A 48 -5.93 0.28 10.78
N THR A 49 -6.06 1.51 10.27
CA THR A 49 -4.95 2.45 10.17
C THR A 49 -4.37 2.81 11.53
N PHE A 50 -5.21 2.94 12.56
CA PHE A 50 -4.76 3.29 13.91
C PHE A 50 -4.06 2.12 14.60
N LYS A 51 -4.63 0.93 14.54
CA LYS A 51 -4.05 -0.30 15.11
C LYS A 51 -2.81 -0.76 14.36
N ALA A 52 -2.77 -0.56 13.04
CA ALA A 52 -1.59 -0.84 12.25
C ALA A 52 -0.44 0.15 12.54
N LYS A 53 -0.70 1.30 13.14
CA LYS A 53 0.34 2.24 13.60
C LYS A 53 0.80 1.99 15.04
N ASP A 54 0.15 1.06 15.74
CA ASP A 54 0.55 0.57 17.05
C ASP A 54 1.59 -0.55 16.86
N GLY A 55 2.54 -0.73 17.79
CA GLY A 55 3.62 -1.73 17.66
C GLY A 55 4.94 -1.19 17.09
N ILE A 56 5.66 -1.97 16.27
CA ILE A 56 7.06 -1.67 15.87
C ILE A 56 7.18 -0.35 15.09
N LEU A 57 6.12 0.04 14.38
CA LEU A 57 6.08 1.30 13.65
C LEU A 57 6.15 2.51 14.57
N LYS A 58 5.66 2.41 15.81
CA LYS A 58 5.86 3.47 16.81
C LYS A 58 7.33 3.57 17.23
N ASP A 59 8.09 2.49 17.19
CA ASP A 59 9.52 2.52 17.53
C ASP A 59 10.38 2.96 16.33
N CYS A 60 9.96 2.59 15.10
CA CYS A 60 10.61 2.98 13.85
C CYS A 60 10.31 4.44 13.42
N PHE A 61 9.10 4.93 13.70
CA PHE A 61 8.60 6.24 13.24
C PHE A 61 8.14 7.17 14.38
N GLY A 62 8.24 6.74 15.64
CA GLY A 62 7.81 7.52 16.80
C GLY A 62 8.78 8.62 17.22
N ILE A 63 8.28 9.43 18.15
CA ILE A 63 8.78 10.76 18.50
C ILE A 63 10.20 10.70 19.07
N THR A 64 11.22 10.88 18.25
CA THR A 64 12.51 11.38 18.71
C THR A 64 12.33 12.85 19.13
N PRO A 65 12.65 13.21 20.39
CA PRO A 65 12.51 14.59 20.82
C PRO A 65 13.55 15.47 20.11
N LYS A 66 13.06 16.49 19.40
CA LYS A 66 13.81 17.67 18.91
C LYS A 66 15.00 17.37 17.97
N SER A 67 14.71 16.93 16.74
CA SER A 67 15.33 17.39 15.47
C SER A 67 15.16 16.31 14.39
N SER A 68 14.40 16.64 13.34
CA SER A 68 14.08 15.81 12.17
C SER A 68 13.41 14.46 12.42
N LYS A 69 12.25 14.22 11.80
CA LYS A 69 11.76 12.84 11.67
C LYS A 69 12.77 12.06 10.82
N LEU A 70 13.07 10.82 11.16
CA LEU A 70 13.95 10.02 10.30
C LEU A 70 13.24 9.64 9.00
N TYR A 71 11.93 9.37 9.09
CA TYR A 71 11.12 8.86 7.98
C TYR A 71 9.71 9.46 7.94
N LEU A 72 9.16 9.63 6.73
CA LEU A 72 7.76 9.97 6.53
C LEU A 72 6.88 8.72 6.60
N SER A 73 5.80 8.78 7.39
CA SER A 73 4.93 7.63 7.70
C SER A 73 3.71 7.48 6.78
N ASN A 74 3.47 8.45 5.91
CA ASN A 74 2.40 8.41 4.92
C ASN A 74 2.83 9.09 3.62
N TYR A 75 2.11 8.82 2.54
CA TYR A 75 2.48 9.23 1.20
C TYR A 75 1.24 9.49 0.38
N LEU A 76 1.18 10.60 -0.37
CA LEU A 76 0.07 10.88 -1.30
C LEU A 76 0.47 10.60 -2.75
N VAL A 77 -0.32 9.80 -3.46
CA VAL A 77 -0.19 9.53 -4.90
C VAL A 77 -1.49 9.94 -5.59
N ASP A 78 -1.39 10.68 -6.70
CA ASP A 78 -2.53 10.94 -7.57
C ASP A 78 -2.93 9.64 -8.30
N ILE A 79 -4.23 9.34 -8.35
CA ILE A 79 -4.75 8.16 -9.06
C ILE A 79 -4.42 8.22 -10.57
N SER A 80 -4.17 9.41 -11.12
CA SER A 80 -3.70 9.59 -12.49
C SER A 80 -2.40 8.83 -12.77
N VAL A 81 -1.52 8.65 -11.78
CA VAL A 81 -0.28 7.86 -11.93
C VAL A 81 -0.62 6.42 -12.33
N PHE A 82 -1.52 5.78 -11.58
CA PHE A 82 -1.96 4.42 -11.86
C PHE A 82 -2.71 4.34 -13.19
N LYS A 83 -3.48 5.39 -13.53
CA LYS A 83 -4.19 5.49 -14.81
C LYS A 83 -3.22 5.54 -16.00
N GLU A 84 -2.19 6.37 -15.95
CA GLU A 84 -1.19 6.47 -17.02
C GLU A 84 -0.44 5.15 -17.22
N LEU A 85 -0.04 4.49 -16.13
CA LEU A 85 0.59 3.16 -16.19
C LEU A 85 -0.35 2.10 -16.77
N TYR A 86 -1.61 2.09 -16.34
CA TYR A 86 -2.63 1.18 -16.84
C TYR A 86 -2.86 1.38 -18.34
N GLU A 87 -3.06 2.62 -18.79
CA GLU A 87 -3.32 2.92 -20.20
C GLU A 87 -2.12 2.56 -21.10
N LYS A 88 -0.88 2.72 -20.61
CA LYS A 88 0.33 2.35 -21.37
C LYS A 88 0.56 0.84 -21.43
N TYR A 89 0.34 0.10 -20.33
CA TYR A 89 0.83 -1.30 -20.21
C TYR A 89 -0.24 -2.39 -20.06
N SER A 90 -1.50 -2.05 -19.77
CA SER A 90 -2.53 -3.07 -19.49
C SER A 90 -2.77 -4.07 -20.63
N ASN A 91 -2.55 -3.65 -21.89
CA ASN A 91 -2.72 -4.51 -23.07
C ASN A 91 -1.54 -5.47 -23.29
N GLU A 92 -0.38 -5.21 -22.70
CA GLU A 92 0.88 -5.95 -22.97
C GLU A 92 1.40 -6.69 -21.72
N GLY A 93 0.76 -6.48 -20.58
CA GLY A 93 1.18 -7.00 -19.30
C GLY A 93 0.07 -7.61 -18.44
N LYS A 94 0.48 -8.06 -17.26
CA LYS A 94 -0.40 -8.68 -16.25
C LYS A 94 -0.62 -7.80 -15.02
N GLY A 95 0.28 -6.86 -14.76
CA GLY A 95 0.23 -6.04 -13.56
C GLY A 95 1.45 -5.16 -13.34
N LEU A 96 1.58 -4.68 -12.11
CA LEU A 96 2.69 -3.87 -11.61
C LEU A 96 3.36 -4.57 -10.42
N GLN A 97 4.68 -4.57 -10.39
CA GLN A 97 5.47 -4.78 -9.19
C GLN A 97 5.76 -3.42 -8.56
N PHE A 98 5.63 -3.31 -7.24
CA PHE A 98 6.02 -2.15 -6.46
C PHE A 98 7.19 -2.53 -5.56
N ASP A 99 8.35 -1.93 -5.81
CA ASP A 99 9.52 -2.03 -4.96
C ASP A 99 9.58 -0.84 -3.98
N PHE A 100 10.05 -1.09 -2.78
CA PHE A 100 10.11 -0.09 -1.70
C PHE A 100 11.51 0.46 -1.58
N VAL A 101 11.64 1.78 -1.60
CA VAL A 101 12.94 2.44 -1.45
C VAL A 101 12.84 3.65 -0.56
N PHE A 102 13.94 4.05 0.06
CA PHE A 102 14.05 5.35 0.70
C PHE A 102 14.93 6.26 -0.13
N ILE A 103 14.43 7.45 -0.46
CA ILE A 103 15.26 8.51 -1.01
C ILE A 103 15.27 9.71 -0.07
N THR A 104 16.40 10.39 -0.07
CA THR A 104 16.65 11.65 0.63
C THR A 104 16.06 12.83 -0.14
N ALA A 105 16.00 14.00 0.50
CA ALA A 105 15.60 15.24 -0.16
C ALA A 105 16.52 15.62 -1.34
N GLU A 106 17.82 15.32 -1.24
CA GLU A 106 18.80 15.56 -2.31
C GLU A 106 18.50 14.69 -3.53
N GLU A 107 18.24 13.40 -3.33
CA GLU A 107 17.91 12.48 -4.42
C GLU A 107 16.56 12.82 -5.06
N TYR A 108 15.57 13.21 -4.26
CA TYR A 108 14.31 13.72 -4.78
C TYR A 108 14.56 14.94 -5.69
N THR A 109 15.38 15.89 -5.24
CA THR A 109 15.73 17.08 -6.04
C THR A 109 16.47 16.68 -7.32
N TYR A 110 17.39 15.72 -7.24
CA TYR A 110 18.14 15.22 -8.39
C TYR A 110 17.22 14.61 -9.45
N HIS A 111 16.23 13.82 -9.04
CA HIS A 111 15.32 13.16 -9.97
C HIS A 111 14.20 14.05 -10.50
N THR A 112 13.64 14.94 -9.67
CA THR A 112 12.46 15.74 -10.02
C THR A 112 12.79 17.17 -10.46
N GLY A 113 14.00 17.66 -10.15
CA GLY A 113 14.36 19.07 -10.27
C GLY A 113 13.64 20.00 -9.28
N ASN A 114 12.80 19.45 -8.39
CA ASN A 114 12.02 20.23 -7.44
C ASN A 114 12.81 20.46 -6.14
N THR A 115 13.20 21.71 -5.92
CA THR A 115 13.95 22.16 -4.73
C THR A 115 13.04 22.62 -3.58
N ASN A 116 11.74 22.77 -3.82
CA ASN A 116 10.77 23.26 -2.83
C ASN A 116 10.17 22.12 -2.01
N ILE A 117 11.04 21.34 -1.35
CA ILE A 117 10.63 20.21 -0.52
C ILE A 117 10.35 20.71 0.90
N SER A 118 9.06 20.80 1.29
CA SER A 118 8.67 21.18 2.65
C SER A 118 8.39 19.93 3.48
N THR A 119 9.42 19.44 4.18
CA THR A 119 9.31 18.25 5.03
C THR A 119 10.36 18.27 6.12
N ASP A 120 10.00 17.74 7.28
CA ASP A 120 10.89 17.58 8.43
C ASP A 120 11.56 16.21 8.47
N ALA A 121 11.35 15.36 7.44
CA ALA A 121 11.91 14.03 7.37
C ALA A 121 13.23 13.95 6.55
N ASN A 122 14.18 13.13 7.01
CA ASN A 122 15.50 12.96 6.37
C ASN A 122 15.46 12.02 5.16
N ALA A 123 14.53 11.06 5.17
CA ALA A 123 14.24 10.20 4.04
C ALA A 123 12.73 9.94 3.97
N PHE A 124 12.23 9.64 2.78
CA PHE A 124 10.82 9.30 2.59
C PHE A 124 10.74 7.94 1.90
N LEU A 125 9.74 7.13 2.25
CA LEU A 125 9.47 5.85 1.61
C LEU A 125 8.84 6.13 0.24
N TYR A 126 9.34 5.53 -0.82
CA TYR A 126 8.84 5.65 -2.20
C TYR A 126 8.59 4.27 -2.79
N PHE A 127 7.80 4.27 -3.86
CA PHE A 127 7.47 3.10 -4.63
C PHE A 127 8.10 3.23 -6.01
N ILE A 128 8.76 2.17 -6.44
CA ILE A 128 9.17 2.02 -7.84
C ILE A 128 8.20 1.03 -8.46
N ALA A 129 7.41 1.49 -9.43
CA ALA A 129 6.45 0.67 -10.16
C ALA A 129 7.10 0.10 -11.42
N THR A 130 7.19 -1.21 -11.50
CA THR A 130 7.73 -1.92 -12.66
C THR A 130 6.63 -2.75 -13.32
N PRO A 131 6.24 -2.48 -14.58
CA PRO A 131 5.26 -3.28 -15.28
C PRO A 131 5.74 -4.71 -15.51
N ILE A 132 4.82 -5.67 -15.44
CA ILE A 132 5.08 -7.08 -15.71
C ILE A 132 4.39 -7.48 -17.00
N ASN A 133 5.14 -8.05 -17.93
CA ASN A 133 4.62 -8.50 -19.22
C ASN A 133 3.83 -9.81 -19.12
N ASN A 134 3.20 -10.22 -20.22
CA ASN A 134 2.42 -11.45 -20.30
C ASN A 134 3.20 -12.76 -20.04
N LYS A 135 4.53 -12.71 -20.05
CA LYS A 135 5.43 -13.84 -19.73
C LYS A 135 5.91 -13.83 -18.28
N ASP A 136 5.27 -13.02 -17.43
CA ASP A 136 5.64 -12.82 -16.03
C ASP A 136 7.04 -12.21 -15.84
N ALA A 137 7.60 -11.55 -16.86
CA ALA A 137 8.89 -10.86 -16.76
C ALA A 137 8.69 -9.35 -16.56
N LEU A 138 9.57 -8.74 -15.76
CA LEU A 138 9.62 -7.29 -15.58
C LEU A 138 10.00 -6.63 -16.91
N ILE A 139 9.30 -5.54 -17.24
CA ILE A 139 9.68 -4.65 -18.33
C ILE A 139 10.83 -3.76 -17.84
N ASP A 140 11.81 -3.49 -18.69
CA ASP A 140 13.01 -2.66 -18.40
C ASP A 140 12.66 -1.15 -18.39
N GLU A 141 11.58 -0.80 -17.71
CA GLU A 141 11.09 0.56 -17.48
C GLU A 141 10.57 0.63 -16.05
N HIS A 142 11.35 1.27 -15.15
CA HIS A 142 11.04 1.34 -13.72
C HIS A 142 10.58 2.74 -13.35
N TYR A 143 9.31 2.89 -13.01
CA TYR A 143 8.69 4.19 -12.77
C TYR A 143 8.85 4.61 -11.33
N VAL A 144 9.45 5.77 -11.12
CA VAL A 144 9.54 6.34 -9.78
C VAL A 144 8.26 7.11 -9.52
N ILE A 145 7.44 6.59 -8.61
CA ILE A 145 6.29 7.32 -8.12
C ILE A 145 6.82 8.26 -7.04
N PHE A 146 6.69 9.58 -7.24
CA PHE A 146 7.21 10.63 -6.34
C PHE A 146 6.13 11.26 -5.44
N ASN A 147 6.52 11.63 -4.22
CA ASN A 147 5.67 12.28 -3.21
C ASN A 147 5.83 13.80 -3.34
N LEU A 148 5.23 14.56 -2.42
CA LEU A 148 5.59 15.96 -2.17
C LEU A 148 5.32 16.90 -3.36
N ASN A 149 4.18 16.71 -4.02
CA ASN A 149 3.65 17.56 -5.10
C ASN A 149 4.40 17.49 -6.44
N HIS A 150 5.25 16.47 -6.68
CA HIS A 150 5.74 16.21 -8.03
C HIS A 150 4.63 15.61 -8.89
N ARG A 151 4.39 16.19 -10.06
CA ARG A 151 3.43 15.64 -11.02
C ARG A 151 4.12 14.55 -11.82
N PHE A 152 3.63 13.33 -11.69
CA PHE A 152 4.14 12.20 -12.45
C PHE A 152 4.05 12.44 -13.96
N GLU A 153 5.11 12.05 -14.66
CA GLU A 153 5.21 12.05 -16.11
C GLU A 153 5.81 10.73 -16.60
N ILE A 154 5.01 9.89 -17.25
CA ILE A 154 5.42 8.57 -17.75
C ILE A 154 6.61 8.59 -18.74
N GLY A 155 6.92 9.74 -19.32
CA GLY A 155 8.07 9.91 -20.22
C GLY A 155 9.36 10.35 -19.55
N LYS A 156 9.33 10.70 -18.26
CA LYS A 156 10.47 11.31 -17.53
C LYS A 156 10.77 10.60 -16.22
N ASP A 157 9.75 10.15 -15.52
CA ASP A 157 9.88 9.62 -14.17
C ASP A 157 10.19 8.11 -14.17
N PHE A 158 11.20 7.72 -14.94
CA PHE A 158 11.70 6.35 -14.96
C PHE A 158 13.20 6.30 -14.73
N ILE A 159 13.64 5.17 -14.16
CA ILE A 159 15.05 4.86 -13.90
C ILE A 159 15.42 3.54 -14.57
N ASP A 160 16.71 3.32 -14.76
CA ASP A 160 17.21 2.05 -15.25
C ASP A 160 17.39 1.00 -14.14
N ASN A 161 17.61 -0.24 -14.56
CA ASN A 161 17.87 -1.38 -13.68
C ASN A 161 19.04 -1.17 -12.69
N GLN A 162 20.10 -0.44 -13.09
CA GLN A 162 21.26 -0.22 -12.23
C GLN A 162 20.93 0.74 -11.08
N ILE A 163 20.14 1.78 -11.36
CA ILE A 163 19.68 2.73 -10.36
C ILE A 163 18.68 2.05 -9.42
N LEU A 164 17.74 1.25 -9.94
CA LEU A 164 16.81 0.46 -9.13
C LEU A 164 17.56 -0.43 -8.14
N ALA A 165 18.52 -1.23 -8.62
CA ALA A 165 19.32 -2.12 -7.77
C ALA A 165 20.03 -1.35 -6.64
N LYS A 166 20.65 -0.20 -6.97
CA LYS A 166 21.30 0.67 -5.98
C LYS A 166 20.34 1.26 -4.95
N LEU A 167 19.12 1.61 -5.35
CA LEU A 167 18.11 2.14 -4.44
C LEU A 167 17.60 1.07 -3.48
N VAL A 168 17.33 -0.13 -4.00
CA VAL A 168 16.90 -1.29 -3.22
C VAL A 168 17.99 -1.72 -2.24
N ASP A 169 19.24 -1.89 -2.68
CA ASP A 169 20.35 -2.28 -1.80
C ASP A 169 20.56 -1.28 -0.66
N ARG A 170 20.45 0.02 -0.95
CA ARG A 170 20.57 1.07 0.07
C ARG A 170 19.40 1.07 1.05
N TYR A 171 18.19 0.75 0.61
CA TYR A 171 17.05 0.56 1.51
C TYR A 171 17.33 -0.57 2.51
N LYS A 172 17.85 -1.70 2.03
CA LYS A 172 18.19 -2.87 2.88
C LYS A 172 19.23 -2.55 3.97
N MET A 173 20.04 -1.51 3.77
CA MET A 173 21.05 -1.06 4.73
C MET A 173 20.52 -0.07 5.78
N LYS A 174 19.25 0.36 5.72
CA LYS A 174 18.69 1.32 6.68
C LYS A 174 18.24 0.63 7.98
N ASP A 175 18.38 1.32 9.10
CA ASP A 175 17.94 0.84 10.42
C ASP A 175 16.46 0.45 10.43
N VAL A 176 15.62 1.19 9.70
CA VAL A 176 14.20 0.85 9.55
C VAL A 176 14.03 -0.54 8.94
N PHE A 177 14.76 -0.90 7.88
CA PHE A 177 14.71 -2.23 7.26
C PHE A 177 15.12 -3.30 8.26
N THR A 178 16.29 -3.13 8.91
CA THR A 178 16.80 -4.07 9.92
C THR A 178 15.82 -4.29 11.07
N ASN A 179 15.21 -3.22 11.58
CA ASN A 179 14.23 -3.29 12.67
C ASN A 179 12.97 -4.05 12.23
N MET A 180 12.48 -3.79 11.01
CA MET A 180 11.31 -4.46 10.44
C MET A 180 11.58 -5.96 10.20
N SER A 181 12.73 -6.31 9.63
CA SER A 181 13.12 -7.71 9.40
C SER A 181 13.31 -8.47 10.71
N THR A 182 13.95 -7.85 11.71
CA THR A 182 14.15 -8.47 13.02
C THR A 182 12.81 -8.73 13.71
N TYR A 183 11.91 -7.74 13.72
CA TYR A 183 10.60 -7.84 14.34
C TYR A 183 9.71 -8.91 13.71
N SER A 184 9.69 -8.98 12.38
CA SER A 184 8.85 -9.92 11.62
C SER A 184 9.45 -11.32 11.50
N SER A 185 10.78 -11.47 11.62
CA SER A 185 11.54 -12.72 11.55
C SER A 185 11.06 -13.69 10.44
N PRO A 186 11.02 -13.25 9.17
CA PRO A 186 10.34 -14.01 8.14
C PRO A 186 11.16 -15.20 7.64
N ILE A 187 10.45 -16.29 7.32
CA ILE A 187 11.06 -17.50 6.71
C ILE A 187 11.40 -17.27 5.22
N LYS A 188 10.65 -16.40 4.52
CA LYS A 188 10.83 -16.09 3.08
C LYS A 188 10.49 -14.63 2.76
N PRO A 189 11.43 -13.68 2.84
CA PRO A 189 11.12 -12.26 2.77
C PRO A 189 10.40 -11.86 1.47
N THR A 190 9.45 -10.94 1.60
CA THR A 190 8.75 -10.27 0.51
C THR A 190 9.19 -8.81 0.47
N GLU A 191 10.01 -8.51 -0.53
CA GLU A 191 10.64 -7.20 -0.72
C GLU A 191 9.88 -6.28 -1.70
N CYS A 192 8.89 -6.82 -2.39
CA CYS A 192 8.05 -6.11 -3.35
C CYS A 192 6.58 -6.55 -3.23
N ILE A 193 5.66 -5.74 -3.74
CA ILE A 193 4.23 -6.07 -3.85
C ILE A 193 3.84 -6.19 -5.31
N TYR A 194 3.03 -7.18 -5.64
CA TYR A 194 2.45 -7.36 -6.96
C TYR A 194 0.96 -6.96 -6.99
N TYR A 195 0.58 -6.16 -7.98
CA TYR A 195 -0.80 -5.83 -8.29
C TYR A 195 -1.18 -6.30 -9.69
N THR A 196 -2.30 -6.99 -9.82
CA THR A 196 -2.85 -7.28 -11.16
C THR A 196 -3.38 -6.01 -11.81
N TRP A 197 -3.51 -6.01 -13.14
CA TRP A 197 -4.22 -4.92 -13.82
C TRP A 197 -5.69 -4.81 -13.40
N GLU A 198 -6.32 -5.90 -12.97
CA GLU A 198 -7.68 -5.86 -12.39
C GLU A 198 -7.70 -5.06 -11.08
N ASP A 199 -6.74 -5.29 -10.19
CA ASP A 199 -6.61 -4.53 -8.95
C ASP A 199 -6.33 -3.04 -9.21
N ILE A 200 -5.44 -2.74 -10.16
CA ILE A 200 -5.15 -1.37 -10.58
C ILE A 200 -6.41 -0.71 -11.19
N TYR A 201 -7.17 -1.44 -12.00
CA TYR A 201 -8.43 -0.95 -12.55
C TYR A 201 -9.45 -0.63 -11.45
N ASN A 202 -9.54 -1.47 -10.42
CA ASN A 202 -10.41 -1.23 -9.27
C ASN A 202 -10.00 0.01 -8.48
N ILE A 203 -8.69 0.24 -8.33
CA ILE A 203 -8.15 1.49 -7.75
C ILE A 203 -8.57 2.71 -8.57
N ILE A 204 -8.34 2.70 -9.88
CA ILE A 204 -8.63 3.82 -10.78
C ILE A 204 -10.12 4.17 -10.78
N ASN A 205 -10.99 3.15 -10.69
CA ASN A 205 -12.43 3.30 -10.81
C ASN A 205 -13.16 3.34 -9.46
N LYS A 206 -12.44 3.38 -8.33
CA LYS A 206 -13.08 3.45 -7.01
C LYS A 206 -13.84 4.76 -6.87
N ARG A 207 -15.09 4.66 -6.42
CA ARG A 207 -15.99 5.79 -6.19
C ARG A 207 -16.35 5.91 -4.71
N ASN A 208 -16.55 7.13 -4.27
CA ASN A 208 -17.11 7.43 -2.96
C ASN A 208 -18.64 7.23 -2.94
N ILE A 209 -19.22 7.41 -1.76
CA ILE A 209 -20.67 7.29 -1.51
C ILE A 209 -21.53 8.23 -2.37
N SER A 210 -20.96 9.34 -2.86
CA SER A 210 -21.63 10.28 -3.78
C SER A 210 -21.39 9.92 -5.25
N ASN A 211 -20.91 8.71 -5.53
CA ASN A 211 -20.61 8.18 -6.86
C ASN A 211 -19.53 8.96 -7.63
N LYS A 212 -18.71 9.76 -6.93
CA LYS A 212 -17.59 10.48 -7.53
C LYS A 212 -16.31 9.68 -7.39
N LEU A 213 -15.47 9.71 -8.42
CA LEU A 213 -14.15 9.10 -8.38
C LEU A 213 -13.29 9.79 -7.32
N TYR A 214 -12.47 9.00 -6.64
CA TYR A 214 -11.37 9.53 -5.85
C TYR A 214 -10.28 10.10 -6.77
N LYS A 215 -9.50 11.04 -6.26
CA LYS A 215 -8.37 11.62 -6.99
C LYS A 215 -7.02 11.23 -6.42
N GLU A 216 -6.96 11.01 -5.11
CA GLU A 216 -5.71 10.76 -4.41
C GLU A 216 -5.81 9.52 -3.53
N LEU A 217 -4.67 8.83 -3.42
CA LEU A 217 -4.43 7.74 -2.51
C LEU A 217 -3.39 8.14 -1.49
N GLN A 218 -3.71 7.95 -0.22
CA GLN A 218 -2.73 7.96 0.85
C GLN A 218 -2.26 6.54 1.13
N PHE A 219 -0.97 6.29 0.95
CA PHE A 219 -0.33 5.07 1.40
C PHE A 219 0.32 5.29 2.76
N SER A 220 0.22 4.30 3.63
CA SER A 220 0.94 4.28 4.90
C SER A 220 1.42 2.89 5.22
N LEU A 221 2.61 2.80 5.78
CA LEU A 221 3.07 1.55 6.37
C LEU A 221 2.21 1.24 7.60
N GLY A 222 1.82 -0.02 7.74
CA GLY A 222 1.01 -0.53 8.83
C GLY A 222 1.52 -1.88 9.32
N GLU A 223 1.24 -2.24 10.55
CA GLU A 223 1.39 -3.58 11.11
C GLU A 223 0.10 -4.39 10.87
N VAL A 224 0.26 -5.67 10.57
CA VAL A 224 -0.84 -6.62 10.45
C VAL A 224 -1.56 -6.73 11.78
N ILE A 225 -2.89 -6.60 11.76
CA ILE A 225 -3.69 -6.65 12.99
C ILE A 225 -3.80 -8.10 13.45
N LYS A 226 -3.60 -8.34 14.74
CA LYS A 226 -3.77 -9.69 15.29
C LYS A 226 -5.18 -10.20 15.06
N PHE A 227 -5.29 -11.46 14.63
CA PHE A 227 -6.58 -12.08 14.33
C PHE A 227 -7.59 -11.95 15.50
N ASP A 228 -7.14 -12.16 16.73
CA ASP A 228 -8.03 -12.07 17.89
C ASP A 228 -8.61 -10.66 18.09
N ILE A 229 -7.81 -9.61 17.84
CA ILE A 229 -8.26 -8.21 17.98
C ILE A 229 -9.33 -7.89 16.94
N ILE A 230 -9.11 -8.29 15.68
CA ILE A 230 -10.07 -8.03 14.61
C ILE A 230 -11.34 -8.89 14.78
N SER A 231 -11.19 -10.14 15.22
CA SER A 231 -12.30 -11.03 15.50
C SER A 231 -13.19 -10.53 16.65
N GLU A 232 -12.59 -10.03 17.74
CA GLU A 232 -13.29 -9.39 18.84
C GLU A 232 -14.09 -8.18 18.37
N TYR A 233 -13.47 -7.29 17.58
CA TYR A 233 -14.16 -6.13 17.02
C TYR A 233 -15.42 -6.52 16.22
N PHE A 234 -15.34 -7.53 15.35
CA PHE A 234 -16.51 -7.95 14.56
C PHE A 234 -17.54 -8.73 15.37
N SER A 235 -17.12 -9.41 16.44
CA SER A 235 -18.04 -10.03 17.41
C SER A 235 -18.88 -8.99 18.13
N ASP A 236 -18.27 -7.87 18.51
CA ASP A 236 -18.93 -6.72 19.14
C ASP A 236 -19.76 -5.88 18.15
N ASN A 237 -19.51 -6.03 16.84
CA ASN A 237 -20.19 -5.31 15.77
C ASN A 237 -20.89 -6.29 14.79
N PRO A 238 -21.89 -7.07 15.24
CA PRO A 238 -22.44 -8.21 14.50
C PRO A 238 -23.33 -7.81 13.31
N TYR A 239 -23.37 -6.53 12.94
CA TYR A 239 -24.02 -6.02 11.74
C TYR A 239 -23.20 -6.27 10.47
N PHE A 240 -21.93 -6.66 10.65
CA PHE A 240 -20.99 -6.92 9.57
C PHE A 240 -20.54 -8.36 9.64
N LYS A 241 -20.41 -8.99 8.47
CA LYS A 241 -19.83 -10.31 8.36
C LYS A 241 -18.36 -10.16 8.02
N PHE A 242 -17.51 -10.62 8.94
CA PHE A 242 -16.08 -10.71 8.71
C PHE A 242 -15.73 -12.04 8.05
N GLU A 243 -15.00 -11.99 6.93
CA GLU A 243 -14.49 -13.17 6.25
C GLU A 243 -13.23 -13.71 6.96
N GLU A 244 -13.41 -14.25 8.16
CA GLU A 244 -12.33 -14.77 9.02
C GLU A 244 -11.40 -15.75 8.29
N VAL A 245 -11.97 -16.62 7.44
CA VAL A 245 -11.20 -17.62 6.69
C VAL A 245 -10.22 -16.92 5.72
N LYS A 246 -10.66 -15.85 5.05
CA LYS A 246 -9.78 -15.08 4.15
C LYS A 246 -8.70 -14.35 4.94
N TYR A 247 -9.06 -13.75 6.08
CA TYR A 247 -8.09 -13.05 6.92
C TYR A 247 -7.02 -14.01 7.46
N LYS A 248 -7.44 -15.16 8.00
CA LYS A 248 -6.51 -16.19 8.49
C LYS A 248 -5.62 -16.72 7.37
N ALA A 249 -6.19 -16.97 6.19
CA ALA A 249 -5.39 -17.40 5.04
C ALA A 249 -4.34 -16.36 4.62
N ALA A 250 -4.63 -15.07 4.82
CA ALA A 250 -3.71 -13.98 4.48
C ALA A 250 -2.69 -13.65 5.58
N TYR A 251 -3.01 -13.87 6.87
CA TYR A 251 -2.24 -13.31 7.99
C TYR A 251 -2.07 -14.20 9.23
N LEU A 252 -2.62 -15.41 9.28
CA LEU A 252 -2.46 -16.29 10.45
C LEU A 252 -0.98 -16.67 10.62
N ASP A 253 -0.49 -16.62 11.86
CA ASP A 253 0.92 -16.82 12.25
C ASP A 253 1.88 -15.72 11.72
N HIS A 254 1.31 -14.63 11.21
CA HIS A 254 1.99 -13.58 10.46
C HIS A 254 1.65 -12.17 10.99
N GLU A 255 1.15 -12.09 12.23
CA GLU A 255 0.59 -10.89 12.84
C GLU A 255 1.64 -9.89 13.36
N LYS A 256 2.94 -10.20 13.23
CA LYS A 256 4.06 -9.27 13.48
C LYS A 256 4.63 -8.68 12.19
N ARG A 257 3.93 -8.83 11.07
CA ARG A 257 4.37 -8.35 9.76
C ARG A 257 3.90 -6.94 9.50
N LEU A 258 4.54 -6.30 8.54
CA LEU A 258 4.09 -5.03 8.01
C LEU A 258 3.25 -5.25 6.75
N THR A 259 2.47 -4.24 6.42
CA THR A 259 1.62 -4.14 5.24
C THR A 259 1.62 -2.68 4.81
N ILE A 260 1.21 -2.41 3.57
CA ILE A 260 0.88 -1.04 3.17
C ILE A 260 -0.61 -0.92 3.13
N LEU A 261 -1.12 0.09 3.83
CA LEU A 261 -2.51 0.45 3.81
C LEU A 261 -2.69 1.59 2.81
N GLY A 262 -3.56 1.38 1.83
CA GLY A 262 -4.06 2.40 0.94
C GLY A 262 -5.36 3.01 1.46
N ARG A 263 -5.42 4.34 1.49
CA ARG A 263 -6.59 5.12 1.88
C ARG A 263 -6.98 6.07 0.76
N TYR A 264 -8.19 5.94 0.25
CA TYR A 264 -8.74 6.85 -0.75
C TYR A 264 -9.15 8.17 -0.12
N LEU A 265 -8.58 9.29 -0.58
CA LEU A 265 -8.88 10.61 -0.04
C LEU A 265 -9.97 11.32 -0.86
N PRO A 266 -11.05 11.80 -0.25
CA PRO A 266 -12.09 12.55 -0.93
C PRO A 266 -11.68 14.01 -1.14
N ASP A 267 -12.17 14.60 -2.24
CA ASP A 267 -12.01 16.03 -2.56
C ASP A 267 -12.63 17.00 -1.53
N ASP A 268 -13.52 16.54 -0.64
CA ASP A 268 -14.09 17.37 0.41
C ASP A 268 -14.15 16.63 1.76
N MET A 269 -13.98 17.38 2.85
CA MET A 269 -13.95 16.90 4.24
C MET A 269 -15.29 16.33 4.74
N SER A 270 -16.39 16.53 4.00
CA SER A 270 -17.72 15.99 4.35
C SER A 270 -17.96 14.59 3.77
N ARG A 271 -17.07 14.13 2.88
CA ARG A 271 -17.09 12.78 2.31
C ARG A 271 -16.14 11.86 3.08
N LYS A 272 -16.46 10.57 3.09
CA LYS A 272 -15.69 9.56 3.81
C LYS A 272 -14.60 8.96 2.94
N GLU A 273 -13.51 8.56 3.57
CA GLU A 273 -12.43 7.82 2.92
C GLU A 273 -12.80 6.36 2.67
N GLY A 274 -12.16 5.76 1.67
CA GLY A 274 -12.15 4.31 1.46
C GLY A 274 -10.80 3.72 1.88
N PHE A 275 -10.73 2.41 2.13
CA PHE A 275 -9.50 1.75 2.55
C PHE A 275 -9.30 0.42 1.82
N PHE A 276 -8.05 0.03 1.60
CA PHE A 276 -7.64 -1.27 1.08
C PHE A 276 -6.25 -1.63 1.61
N ASP A 277 -5.99 -2.92 1.75
CA ASP A 277 -4.67 -3.44 2.10
C ASP A 277 -3.93 -3.78 0.81
N MET A 278 -2.71 -3.27 0.67
CA MET A 278 -1.92 -3.48 -0.53
C MET A 278 -1.13 -4.76 -0.59
N GLY A 279 -1.21 -5.62 0.40
CA GLY A 279 -0.38 -6.80 0.52
C GLY A 279 0.69 -6.64 1.61
N SER A 280 1.13 -7.77 2.13
CA SER A 280 2.07 -7.84 3.24
C SER A 280 3.47 -7.49 2.74
N LEU A 281 4.14 -6.58 3.45
CA LEU A 281 5.57 -6.35 3.31
C LEU A 281 6.33 -6.99 4.45
N TYR A 282 7.34 -7.77 4.10
CA TYR A 282 8.21 -8.31 5.14
C TYR A 282 9.61 -8.58 4.58
N PRO A 283 10.52 -7.61 4.73
CA PRO A 283 11.92 -7.83 4.41
C PRO A 283 12.62 -8.82 5.34
#